data_AF-A0AAV2G9I4-F1
#
_entry.id   AF-A0AAV2G9I4-F1
#
_cell.length_a   1.000
_cell.length_b   1.000
_cell.length_c   1.000
_cell.angle_alpha   90.00
_cell.angle_beta   90.00
_cell.angle_gamma   90.00
#
_symmetry.space_group_name_H-M   'P 1'
#
loop_
_entity.id
_entity.type
_entity.pdbx_description
1 polymer ?
#
loop_
_entity_poly.entity_id
_entity_poly.type
_entity_poly.pdbx_seq_one_letter_code
_entity_poly.pdbx_strand_id
1 'polypeptide(L)'
;MSTSPQTVWDDKREDFMKLEQHWGQSVTEYKELFKKLCKYVDPVYRTAAGMRDRYVRGLRTKLRKCMGEAERASQAILSCPSH
;
A
#
# COMPACT_ATOMS: atom_id res chain seq x y z
N MET A 1 -14.55 -19.81 23.39
CA MET A 1 -14.94 -18.43 23.00
C MET A 1 -15.25 -18.45 21.51
N SER A 2 -16.52 -18.34 21.12
CA SER A 2 -16.92 -18.32 19.71
C SER A 2 -16.77 -16.91 19.18
N THR A 3 -15.63 -16.62 18.56
CA THR A 3 -15.39 -15.34 17.88
C THR A 3 -16.39 -15.23 16.75
N SER A 4 -17.35 -14.30 16.87
CA SER A 4 -18.35 -14.09 15.81
C SER A 4 -17.64 -13.68 14.51
N PRO A 5 -18.12 -14.13 13.35
CA PRO A 5 -17.48 -13.84 12.06
C PRO A 5 -17.31 -12.34 11.79
N GLN A 6 -18.19 -11.49 12.35
CA GLN A 6 -18.06 -10.03 12.30
C GLN A 6 -16.82 -9.50 13.01
N THR A 7 -16.45 -10.07 14.17
CA THR A 7 -15.26 -9.65 14.93
C THR A 7 -13.99 -9.95 14.14
N VAL A 8 -13.93 -11.10 13.46
CA VAL A 8 -12.78 -11.46 12.61
C VAL A 8 -12.62 -10.51 11.42
N TRP A 9 -13.73 -10.02 10.86
CA TRP A 9 -13.70 -9.07 9.76
C TRP A 9 -13.25 -7.68 10.23
N ASP A 10 -13.69 -7.26 11.41
CA ASP A 10 -13.30 -5.98 12.00
C ASP A 10 -11.81 -5.96 12.36
N ASP A 11 -11.30 -7.04 12.97
CA ASP A 11 -9.87 -7.24 13.22
C ASP A 11 -9.04 -7.17 11.93
N LYS A 12 -9.46 -7.85 10.85
CA LYS A 12 -8.73 -7.84 9.57
C LYS A 12 -8.78 -6.49 8.86
N ARG A 13 -9.87 -5.75 9.02
CA ARG A 13 -9.98 -4.37 8.54
C ARG A 13 -9.04 -3.45 9.32
N GLU A 14 -8.96 -3.60 10.63
CA GLU A 14 -8.05 -2.83 11.47
C GLU A 14 -6.59 -3.12 11.11
N ASP A 15 -6.25 -4.39 10.89
CA ASP A 15 -4.93 -4.85 10.45
C ASP A 15 -4.54 -4.20 9.11
N PHE A 16 -5.47 -4.11 8.15
CA PHE A 16 -5.25 -3.38 6.89
C PHE A 16 -5.00 -1.87 7.09
N MET A 17 -5.75 -1.25 8.00
CA MET A 17 -5.61 0.18 8.33
C MET A 17 -4.35 0.51 9.14
N LYS A 18 -3.71 -0.50 9.72
CA LYS A 18 -2.41 -0.39 10.42
C LYS A 18 -1.26 -1.04 9.66
N LEU A 19 -1.51 -1.63 8.48
CA LEU A 19 -0.49 -2.33 7.72
C LEU A 19 0.61 -1.38 7.24
N GLU A 20 1.79 -1.56 7.81
CA GLU A 20 3.02 -0.87 7.47
C GLU A 20 4.10 -1.90 7.07
N GLN A 21 4.99 -1.51 6.17
CA GLN A 21 6.10 -2.37 5.76
C GLN A 21 7.12 -2.46 6.90
N HIS A 22 7.32 -3.66 7.43
CA HIS A 22 8.25 -3.91 8.53
C HIS A 22 9.72 -3.84 8.09
N TRP A 23 10.62 -3.62 9.05
CA TRP A 23 12.06 -3.63 8.82
C TRP A 23 12.53 -5.04 8.43
N GLY A 24 13.21 -5.16 7.28
CA GLY A 24 13.64 -6.45 6.72
C GLY A 24 12.64 -7.11 5.77
N GLN A 25 11.40 -6.60 5.66
CA GLN A 25 10.40 -7.13 4.74
C GLN A 25 10.56 -6.56 3.33
N SER A 26 10.55 -7.42 2.31
CA SER A 26 10.60 -6.98 0.91
C SER A 26 9.30 -6.28 0.48
N VAL A 27 9.39 -5.43 -0.54
CA VAL A 27 8.22 -4.76 -1.14
C VAL A 27 7.23 -5.78 -1.72
N THR A 28 7.75 -6.90 -2.23
CA THR A 28 6.94 -8.00 -2.77
C THR A 28 6.12 -8.67 -1.67
N GLU A 29 6.74 -9.04 -0.55
CA GLU A 29 6.03 -9.62 0.60
C GLU A 29 4.99 -8.66 1.17
N TYR A 30 5.34 -7.38 1.29
CA TYR A 30 4.39 -6.34 1.71
C TYR A 30 3.19 -6.23 0.76
N LYS A 31 3.43 -6.27 -0.56
CA LYS A 31 2.38 -6.25 -1.59
C LYS A 31 1.46 -7.46 -1.51
N GLU A 32 1.99 -8.65 -1.23
CA GLU A 32 1.18 -9.85 -1.05
C GLU A 32 0.30 -9.79 0.19
N LEU A 33 0.84 -9.32 1.32
CA LEU A 33 0.08 -9.06 2.54
C LEU A 33 -1.02 -8.02 2.31
N PHE A 34 -0.68 -6.91 1.63
CA PHE A 34 -1.65 -5.88 1.27
C PHE A 34 -2.80 -6.46 0.43
N LYS A 35 -2.51 -7.23 -0.62
CA LYS A 35 -3.52 -7.90 -1.46
C LYS A 35 -4.39 -8.89 -0.69
N LYS A 36 -3.81 -9.64 0.26
CA LYS A 36 -4.58 -10.56 1.12
C LYS A 36 -5.57 -9.80 1.98
N LEU A 37 -5.14 -8.68 2.56
CA LEU A 37 -5.95 -7.84 3.44
C LEU A 37 -6.99 -7.01 2.69
N CYS A 38 -6.76 -6.63 1.42
CA CYS A 38 -7.73 -5.95 0.56
C CYS A 38 -9.09 -6.68 0.44
N LYS A 39 -9.11 -8.00 0.65
CA LYS A 39 -10.34 -8.81 0.58
C LYS A 39 -11.31 -8.52 1.72
N TYR A 40 -10.81 -8.02 2.84
CA TYR A 40 -11.57 -7.73 4.07
C TYR A 40 -11.99 -6.27 4.17
N VAL A 41 -11.59 -5.43 3.21
CA VAL A 41 -11.94 -4.01 3.19
C VAL A 41 -13.25 -3.83 2.44
N ASP A 42 -14.11 -2.99 3.00
CA ASP A 42 -15.39 -2.61 2.43
C ASP A 42 -15.23 -2.13 0.97
N PRO A 43 -16.09 -2.55 0.03
CA PRO A 43 -16.00 -2.17 -1.38
C PRO A 43 -15.94 -0.65 -1.60
N VAL A 44 -16.49 0.15 -0.69
CA VAL A 44 -16.41 1.62 -0.72
C VAL A 44 -14.96 2.13 -0.66
N TYR A 45 -14.05 1.42 0.00
CA TYR A 45 -12.62 1.76 0.06
C TYR A 45 -11.79 1.06 -1.02
N ARG A 46 -12.40 0.21 -1.86
CA ARG A 46 -11.72 -0.51 -2.96
C ARG A 46 -11.58 0.34 -4.23
N THR A 47 -11.54 1.67 -4.10
CA THR A 47 -11.19 2.53 -5.23
C THR A 47 -9.70 2.33 -5.56
N ALA A 48 -9.36 2.32 -6.85
CA ALA A 48 -7.97 2.17 -7.29
C ALA A 48 -7.06 3.29 -6.71
N ALA A 49 -7.62 4.49 -6.55
CA ALA A 49 -6.95 5.62 -5.93
C ALA A 49 -6.71 5.42 -4.42
N GLY A 50 -7.75 5.02 -3.66
CA GLY A 50 -7.64 4.79 -2.22
C GLY A 50 -6.68 3.64 -1.88
N MET A 51 -6.71 2.56 -2.66
CA MET A 51 -5.78 1.44 -2.51
C MET A 51 -4.33 1.85 -2.79
N ARG A 52 -4.09 2.63 -3.84
CA ARG A 52 -2.75 3.13 -4.17
C ARG A 52 -2.23 4.05 -3.06
N ASP A 53 -3.05 4.99 -2.62
CA ASP A 53 -2.68 5.95 -1.59
C ASP A 53 -2.36 5.23 -0.26
N ARG A 54 -3.20 4.27 0.14
CA ARG A 54 -2.96 3.45 1.33
C ARG A 54 -1.68 2.62 1.23
N TYR A 55 -1.45 2.00 0.07
CA TYR A 55 -0.22 1.23 -0.19
C TYR A 55 1.04 2.10 -0.08
N VAL A 56 1.02 3.31 -0.63
CA VAL A 56 2.14 4.26 -0.56
C VAL A 56 2.35 4.80 0.85
N ARG A 57 1.28 5.02 1.63
CA ARG A 57 1.39 5.46 3.03
C ARG A 57 2.05 4.41 3.92
N GLY A 58 1.71 3.13 3.72
CA GLY A 58 2.28 2.03 4.52
C GLY A 58 3.67 1.58 4.04
N LEU A 59 4.13 2.01 2.86
CA LEU A 59 5.51 1.81 2.44
C LEU A 59 6.47 2.69 3.25
N ARG A 60 7.63 2.14 3.62
CA ARG A 60 8.63 2.89 4.40
C ARG A 60 9.03 4.18 3.71
N THR A 61 9.24 5.23 4.50
CA THR A 61 9.62 6.59 4.04
C THR A 61 10.82 6.60 3.10
N LYS A 62 11.79 5.70 3.29
CA LYS A 62 12.96 5.57 2.38
C LYS A 62 12.57 5.07 0.98
N LEU A 63 11.65 4.11 0.89
CA LEU A 63 11.11 3.63 -0.39
C LEU A 63 10.14 4.64 -0.99
N ARG A 64 9.35 5.33 -0.15
CA ARG A 64 8.50 6.45 -0.56
C ARG A 64 9.33 7.58 -1.20
N LYS A 65 10.51 7.86 -0.65
CA LYS A 65 11.46 8.82 -1.21
C LYS A 65 12.03 8.33 -2.54
N CYS A 66 12.50 7.08 -2.63
CA CYS A 66 12.94 6.51 -3.90
C CYS A 66 11.86 6.49 -5.00
N MET A 67 10.59 6.22 -4.67
CA MET A 67 9.50 6.25 -5.67
C MET A 67 9.18 7.68 -6.12
N GLY A 68 9.17 8.65 -5.19
CA GLY A 68 8.99 10.06 -5.55
C GLY A 68 10.16 10.60 -6.38
N GLU A 69 11.39 10.15 -6.09
CA GLU A 69 12.57 10.47 -6.89
C GLU A 69 12.53 9.78 -8.27
N ALA A 70 12.05 8.53 -8.36
CA ALA A 70 11.87 7.82 -9.63
C ALA A 70 10.78 8.45 -10.51
N GLU A 71 9.69 8.95 -9.92
CA GLU A 71 8.64 9.67 -10.65
C GLU A 71 9.14 11.03 -11.16
N ARG A 72 9.91 11.77 -10.35
CA ARG A 72 10.61 12.99 -10.81
C ARG A 72 11.64 12.70 -11.90
N ALA A 73 12.41 11.62 -11.77
CA ALA A 73 13.38 11.21 -12.77
C ALA A 73 12.69 10.85 -14.11
N SER A 74 11.55 10.15 -14.05
CA SER A 74 10.77 9.81 -15.24
C SER A 74 10.19 11.04 -15.95
N GLN A 75 9.72 12.04 -15.19
CA GLN A 75 9.27 13.32 -15.75
C GLN A 75 10.43 14.15 -16.32
N ALA A 76 11.61 14.08 -15.71
CA ALA A 76 12.80 14.77 -16.21
C ALA A 76 13.31 14.19 -17.54
N ILE A 77 13.28 12.86 -17.72
CA ILE A 77 13.70 12.21 -18.98
C ILE A 77 12.79 12.60 -20.16
N LEU A 78 11.48 12.76 -19.92
CA LEU A 78 10.51 13.22 -20.92
C LEU A 78 10.58 14.74 -21.21
N SER A 79 11.31 15.50 -20.38
CA SER A 79 11.45 16.95 -20.52
C SER A 79 12.80 17.36 -21.13
N CYS A 80 13.66 16.41 -21.51
CA CYS A 80 14.90 16.73 -22.22
C CYS A 80 14.55 17.24 -23.63
N PRO A 81 14.82 18.52 -23.97
CA PRO A 81 14.68 18.98 -25.35
C PRO A 81 15.74 18.25 -26.17
N SER A 82 15.32 17.57 -27.23
CA SER A 82 16.24 17.11 -28.27
C SER A 82 17.02 18.32 -28.78
N HIS A 83 18.35 18.23 -28.65
CA HIS A 83 19.32 19.23 -29.07
C HIS A 83 19.25 19.49 -30.58
#